data_AF-A0A7U9RX36-F1
#
_entry.id   AF-A0A7U9RX36-F1
#
_cell.length_a   1.000
_cell.length_b   1.000
_cell.length_c   1.000
_cell.angle_alpha   90.00
_cell.angle_beta   90.00
_cell.angle_gamma   90.00
#
_symmetry.space_group_name_H-M   'P 1'
#
loop_
_entity.id
_entity.type
_entity.pdbx_description
1 polymer ?
#
loop_
_entity_poly.entity_id
_entity_poly.type
_entity_poly.pdbx_seq_one_letter_code
_entity_poly.pdbx_strand_id
1 'polypeptide(L)'
;MEAIEWIRFFLAAGCLLFGMSIFFLEIFGTYRFHYVLNRMQIAATGDTLGIGLCLIGLMIANGFNWATAKLALVLVFLWCASPVSSHMIARLQMFTDKRVLDHCRIVILRKRKKSEREANEHDDL
;
A
#
# COMPACT_ATOMS: atom_id res chain seq x y z
N MET A 1 19.70 3.08 -34.26
CA MET A 1 19.95 3.72 -32.95
C MET A 1 18.77 4.54 -32.49
N GLU A 2 18.01 5.19 -33.39
CA GLU A 2 16.86 6.04 -32.99
C GLU A 2 15.62 5.27 -32.48
N ALA A 3 15.30 4.10 -33.04
CA ALA A 3 14.09 3.36 -32.64
C ALA A 3 14.04 2.99 -31.15
N ILE A 4 15.20 2.74 -30.53
CA ILE A 4 15.31 2.41 -29.10
C ILE A 4 15.04 3.67 -28.25
N GLU A 5 15.47 4.84 -28.70
CA GLU A 5 15.23 6.11 -28.00
C GLU A 5 13.75 6.50 -28.04
N TRP A 6 13.10 6.30 -29.19
CA TRP A 6 11.65 6.50 -29.33
C TRP A 6 10.85 5.55 -28.42
N ILE A 7 11.21 4.27 -28.35
CA ILE A 7 10.55 3.30 -27.44
C ILE A 7 10.72 3.73 -25.98
N ARG A 8 11.93 4.14 -25.58
CA ARG A 8 12.20 4.63 -24.21
C ARG A 8 11.41 5.89 -23.89
N PHE A 9 11.26 6.79 -24.86
CA PHE A 9 10.48 8.01 -24.71
C PHE A 9 8.99 7.70 -24.47
N PHE A 10 8.37 6.86 -25.30
CA PHE A 10 6.98 6.46 -25.12
C PHE A 10 6.76 5.74 -23.79
N LEU A 11 7.69 4.85 -23.40
CA LEU A 11 7.60 4.12 -22.15
C LEU A 11 7.73 5.05 -20.93
N ALA A 12 8.65 6.01 -20.97
CA ALA A 12 8.81 7.01 -19.93
C ALA A 12 7.60 7.95 -19.83
N ALA A 13 7.07 8.41 -20.97
CA ALA A 13 5.87 9.24 -21.03
C ALA A 13 4.64 8.50 -20.47
N GLY A 14 4.46 7.22 -20.83
CA GLY A 14 3.41 6.38 -20.27
C GLY A 14 3.53 6.21 -18.75
N CYS A 15 4.74 5.99 -18.25
CA CYS A 15 4.99 5.84 -16.82
C CYS A 15 4.71 7.13 -16.03
N LEU A 16 5.07 8.30 -16.60
CA LEU A 16 4.76 9.61 -16.03
C LEU A 16 3.26 9.89 -15.99
N LEU A 17 2.54 9.60 -17.08
CA LEU A 17 1.08 9.75 -17.13
C LEU A 17 0.38 8.87 -16.10
N PHE A 18 0.88 7.65 -15.91
CA PHE A 18 0.34 6.73 -14.92
C PHE A 18 0.66 7.20 -13.48
N GLY A 19 1.87 7.69 -13.23
CA GLY A 19 2.23 8.32 -11.94
C GLY A 19 1.33 9.50 -11.61
N MET A 20 1.05 10.36 -12.59
CA MET A 20 0.13 11.49 -12.44
C MET A 20 -1.31 11.04 -12.13
N SER A 21 -1.77 9.95 -12.77
CA SER A 21 -3.08 9.35 -12.46
C SER A 21 -3.15 8.81 -11.02
N ILE A 22 -2.06 8.25 -10.50
CA ILE A 22 -1.98 7.78 -9.10
C ILE A 22 -2.12 8.95 -8.12
N PHE A 23 -1.52 10.11 -8.39
CA PHE A 23 -1.73 11.31 -7.55
C PHE A 23 -3.20 11.75 -7.51
N PHE A 24 -3.93 11.67 -8.64
CA PHE A 24 -5.38 11.92 -8.63
C PHE A 24 -6.14 10.89 -7.78
N LEU A 25 -5.76 9.61 -7.86
CA LEU A 25 -6.36 8.55 -7.03
C LEU A 25 -6.06 8.73 -5.54
N GLU A 26 -4.88 9.23 -5.19
CA GLU A 26 -4.50 9.55 -3.81
C GLU A 26 -5.38 10.66 -3.22
N ILE A 27 -5.56 11.75 -3.98
CA ILE A 27 -6.46 12.85 -3.60
C ILE A 27 -7.88 12.30 -3.41
N PHE A 28 -8.39 11.54 -4.37
CA PHE A 28 -9.73 10.96 -4.28
C PHE A 28 -9.86 9.97 -3.11
N GLY A 29 -8.85 9.14 -2.88
CA GLY A 29 -8.78 8.19 -1.78
C GLY A 29 -8.84 8.88 -0.42
N THR A 30 -8.16 10.02 -0.29
CA THR A 30 -8.14 10.83 0.93
C THR A 30 -9.53 11.35 1.30
N TYR A 31 -10.37 11.70 0.32
CA TYR A 31 -11.74 12.17 0.57
C TYR A 31 -12.73 11.05 0.95
N ARG A 32 -12.44 9.77 0.62
CA ARG A 32 -13.37 8.65 0.84
C ARG A 32 -13.35 8.09 2.26
N PHE A 33 -12.24 8.22 3.00
CA PHE A 33 -12.06 7.58 4.31
C PHE A 33 -12.41 8.49 5.50
N HIS A 34 -13.32 8.01 6.34
CA HIS A 34 -13.83 8.72 7.52
C HIS A 34 -12.89 8.66 8.74
N TYR A 35 -11.92 7.72 8.76
CA TYR A 35 -10.93 7.57 9.83
C TYR A 35 -9.60 8.26 9.49
N VAL A 36 -9.16 9.17 10.38
CA VAL A 36 -7.98 10.03 10.19
C VAL A 36 -6.69 9.24 9.95
N LEU A 37 -6.52 8.12 10.66
CA LEU A 37 -5.31 7.29 10.59
C LEU A 37 -5.20 6.49 9.28
N ASN A 38 -6.33 5.97 8.79
CA ASN A 38 -6.38 5.26 7.51
C ASN A 38 -6.23 6.23 6.32
N ARG A 39 -6.74 7.46 6.47
CA ARG A 39 -6.59 8.53 5.48
C ARG A 39 -5.12 8.90 5.26
N MET A 40 -4.35 9.06 6.34
CA MET A 40 -2.93 9.44 6.25
C MET A 40 -2.05 8.34 5.65
N GLN A 41 -2.36 7.06 5.92
CA GLN A 41 -1.65 5.95 5.29
C GLN A 41 -1.92 5.86 3.80
N ILE A 42 -3.18 6.07 3.38
CA ILE A 42 -3.55 5.98 1.96
C ILE A 42 -2.90 7.11 1.19
N ALA A 43 -2.84 8.31 1.77
CA ALA A 43 -2.05 9.42 1.23
C ALA A 43 -0.57 9.04 1.08
N ALA A 44 0.07 8.57 2.17
CA ALA A 44 1.49 8.17 2.15
C ALA A 44 1.78 7.01 1.18
N THR A 45 0.87 6.04 1.05
CA THR A 45 1.04 4.90 0.12
C THR A 45 0.86 5.35 -1.33
N GLY A 46 -0.05 6.30 -1.58
CA GLY A 46 -0.25 6.92 -2.89
C GLY A 46 0.97 7.73 -3.33
N ASP A 47 1.50 8.58 -2.46
CA ASP A 47 2.73 9.34 -2.70
C ASP A 47 3.91 8.43 -3.07
N THR A 48 4.12 7.37 -2.28
CA THR A 48 5.23 6.44 -2.50
C THR A 48 5.07 5.64 -3.79
N LEU A 49 3.86 5.20 -4.14
CA LEU A 49 3.60 4.55 -5.43
C LEU A 49 3.74 5.50 -6.62
N GLY A 50 3.20 6.72 -6.52
CA GLY A 50 3.27 7.74 -7.57
C GLY A 50 4.71 8.15 -7.86
N ILE A 51 5.45 8.53 -6.83
CA ILE A 51 6.89 8.84 -6.93
C ILE A 51 7.67 7.60 -7.40
N GLY A 52 7.37 6.41 -6.88
CA GLY A 52 8.00 5.16 -7.31
C GLY A 52 7.87 4.90 -8.82
N LEU A 53 6.67 5.09 -9.38
CA LEU A 53 6.45 4.95 -10.82
C LEU A 53 7.20 6.03 -11.61
N CYS A 54 7.17 7.28 -11.17
CA CYS A 54 7.93 8.36 -11.79
C CYS A 54 9.45 8.06 -11.81
N LEU A 55 9.98 7.49 -10.72
CA LEU A 55 11.39 7.09 -10.65
C LEU A 55 11.70 5.94 -11.61
N ILE A 56 10.83 4.94 -11.74
CA ILE A 56 10.99 3.84 -12.73
C ILE A 56 10.96 4.41 -14.16
N GLY A 57 10.01 5.31 -14.46
CA GLY A 57 9.94 6.00 -15.75
C GLY A 57 11.22 6.78 -16.07
N LEU A 58 11.78 7.46 -15.06
CA LEU A 58 13.02 8.20 -15.21
C LEU A 58 14.26 7.29 -15.37
N MET A 59 14.27 6.12 -14.72
CA MET A 59 15.32 5.10 -14.90
C MET A 59 15.33 4.58 -16.34
N ILE A 60 14.16 4.34 -16.93
CA ILE A 60 13.99 3.91 -18.31
C ILE A 60 14.43 5.03 -19.28
N ALA A 61 14.10 6.29 -18.95
CA ALA A 61 14.51 7.45 -19.75
C ALA A 61 16.03 7.69 -19.71
N ASN A 62 16.67 7.64 -18.53
CA ASN A 62 18.10 7.90 -18.36
C ASN A 62 19.02 6.71 -18.71
N GLY A 63 18.51 5.48 -18.75
CA GLY A 63 19.28 4.28 -19.13
C GLY A 63 20.10 3.69 -17.97
N PHE A 64 20.97 2.71 -18.25
CA PHE A 64 21.76 2.01 -17.22
C PHE A 64 22.98 2.84 -16.80
N ASN A 65 22.75 3.79 -15.89
CA ASN A 65 23.78 4.66 -15.31
C ASN A 65 23.89 4.45 -13.79
N TRP A 66 24.92 5.02 -13.16
CA TRP A 66 25.09 5.00 -11.69
C TRP A 66 23.89 5.62 -10.95
N ALA A 67 23.13 6.49 -11.62
CA ALA A 67 21.87 7.06 -11.14
C ALA A 67 20.79 5.99 -10.95
N THR A 68 20.68 5.04 -11.87
CA THR A 68 19.70 3.94 -11.85
C THR A 68 19.95 3.02 -10.66
N ALA A 69 21.22 2.76 -10.31
CA ALA A 69 21.56 2.00 -9.11
C ALA A 69 21.06 2.68 -7.82
N LYS A 70 21.22 4.01 -7.69
CA LYS A 70 20.71 4.77 -6.54
C LYS A 70 19.18 4.73 -6.48
N LEU A 71 18.51 4.87 -7.62
CA LEU A 71 17.05 4.84 -7.72
C LEU A 71 16.47 3.47 -7.36
N ALA A 72 17.13 2.38 -7.78
CA ALA A 72 16.76 1.02 -7.39
C ALA A 72 16.83 0.81 -5.88
N LEU A 73 17.87 1.34 -5.22
CA LEU A 73 18.02 1.27 -3.77
C LEU A 73 16.86 1.96 -3.03
N VAL A 74 16.45 3.14 -3.50
CA VAL A 74 15.27 3.86 -2.97
C VAL A 74 14.01 3.01 -3.14
N LEU A 75 13.83 2.36 -4.29
CA LEU A 75 12.67 1.51 -4.56
C LEU A 75 12.59 0.32 -3.60
N VAL A 76 13.71 -0.34 -3.33
CA VAL A 76 13.79 -1.46 -2.37
C VAL A 76 13.50 -0.97 -0.95
N PHE A 77 14.03 0.18 -0.57
CA PHE A 77 13.77 0.77 0.74
C PHE A 77 12.28 1.11 0.91
N LEU A 78 11.66 1.64 -0.14
CA LEU A 78 10.23 1.93 -0.21
C LEU A 78 9.37 0.67 -0.09
N TRP A 79 9.81 -0.41 -0.73
CA TRP A 79 9.15 -1.71 -0.63
C TRP A 79 9.16 -2.23 0.80
N CYS A 80 10.29 -2.10 1.51
CA CYS A 80 10.39 -2.44 2.93
C CYS A 80 9.57 -1.51 3.83
N ALA A 81 9.36 -0.25 3.44
CA ALA A 81 8.50 0.67 4.17
C ALA A 81 7.02 0.22 4.14
N SER A 82 6.56 -0.41 3.06
CA SER A 82 5.17 -0.89 2.92
C SER A 82 4.71 -1.90 4.00
N PRO A 83 5.43 -3.02 4.27
CA PRO A 83 5.08 -3.94 5.35
C PRO A 83 5.29 -3.34 6.75
N VAL A 84 6.29 -2.48 6.93
CA VAL A 84 6.53 -1.79 8.22
C VAL A 84 5.38 -0.85 8.56
N SER A 85 4.97 -0.01 7.62
CA SER A 85 3.83 0.92 7.81
C SER A 85 2.53 0.14 8.05
N SER A 86 2.28 -0.93 7.29
CA SER A 86 1.10 -1.79 7.49
C SER A 86 1.05 -2.40 8.90
N HIS A 87 2.20 -2.89 9.40
CA HIS A 87 2.29 -3.46 10.74
C HIS A 87 2.12 -2.39 11.83
N MET A 88 2.71 -1.20 11.66
CA MET A 88 2.56 -0.07 12.58
C MET A 88 1.11 0.40 12.68
N ILE A 89 0.40 0.44 11.55
CA ILE A 89 -1.00 0.89 11.50
C ILE A 89 -1.93 -0.08 12.16
N ALA A 90 -1.72 -1.39 11.97
CA ALA A 90 -2.48 -2.41 12.67
C ALA A 90 -2.36 -2.24 14.20
N ARG A 91 -1.16 -1.89 14.69
CA ARG A 91 -0.93 -1.59 16.12
C ARG A 91 -1.62 -0.29 16.54
N LEU A 92 -1.48 0.80 15.79
CA LEU A 92 -2.11 2.08 16.11
C LEU A 92 -3.65 2.03 16.12
N GLN A 93 -4.27 1.27 15.20
CA GLN A 93 -5.72 1.05 15.20
C GLN A 93 -6.18 0.33 16.47
N MET A 94 -5.39 -0.61 17.00
CA MET A 94 -5.69 -1.28 18.28
C MET A 94 -5.59 -0.32 19.49
N PHE A 95 -4.74 0.70 19.43
CA PHE A 95 -4.56 1.65 20.55
C PHE A 95 -5.49 2.87 20.50
N THR A 96 -5.93 3.30 19.31
CA THR A 96 -6.66 4.58 19.12
C THR A 96 -8.18 4.45 19.28
N ASP A 97 -8.79 3.27 19.02
CA ASP A 97 -10.25 3.17 18.93
C ASP A 97 -10.83 2.01 19.77
N LYS A 98 -11.67 2.36 20.76
CA LYS A 98 -12.43 1.42 21.62
C LYS A 98 -13.66 0.79 20.92
N ARG A 99 -13.98 1.20 19.70
CA ARG A 99 -15.18 0.87 18.90
C ARG A 99 -14.88 0.02 17.65
N VAL A 100 -13.64 -0.04 17.17
CA VAL A 100 -13.16 -1.09 16.22
C VAL A 100 -13.24 -2.49 16.85
N LEU A 101 -13.24 -2.53 18.18
CA LEU A 101 -13.63 -3.70 18.96
C LEU A 101 -15.06 -4.19 18.66
N ASP A 102 -16.03 -3.40 18.21
CA ASP A 102 -17.37 -3.95 17.91
C ASP A 102 -17.38 -4.84 16.67
N HIS A 103 -16.56 -4.53 15.66
CA HIS A 103 -16.41 -5.39 14.47
C HIS A 103 -15.44 -6.55 14.69
N CYS A 104 -14.46 -6.41 15.59
CA CYS A 104 -13.62 -7.54 15.98
C CYS A 104 -14.33 -8.45 17.00
N ARG A 105 -15.17 -7.90 17.88
CA ARG A 105 -15.98 -8.62 18.86
C ARG A 105 -16.96 -9.56 18.17
N ILE A 106 -17.59 -9.20 17.06
CA ILE A 106 -18.43 -10.16 16.31
C ILE A 106 -17.62 -11.34 15.75
N VAL A 107 -16.36 -11.14 15.34
CA VAL A 107 -15.48 -12.23 14.85
C VAL A 107 -14.98 -13.10 16.00
N ILE A 108 -14.56 -12.48 17.11
CA ILE A 108 -14.10 -13.18 18.32
C ILE A 108 -15.28 -13.92 18.97
N LEU A 109 -16.48 -13.33 19.02
CA LEU A 109 -17.71 -13.98 19.52
C LEU A 109 -18.17 -15.11 18.59
N ARG A 110 -18.03 -14.98 17.27
CA ARG A 110 -18.28 -16.11 16.35
C ARG A 110 -17.30 -17.24 16.60
N LYS A 111 -16.01 -16.94 16.76
CA LYS A 111 -15.01 -17.95 17.10
C LYS A 111 -15.31 -18.59 18.46
N ARG A 112 -15.64 -17.81 19.49
CA ARG A 112 -15.98 -18.33 20.83
C ARG A 112 -17.23 -19.20 20.81
N LYS A 113 -18.31 -18.77 20.13
CA LYS A 113 -19.52 -19.60 19.93
C LYS A 113 -19.24 -20.87 19.13
N LYS A 114 -18.32 -20.85 18.15
CA LYS A 114 -17.93 -22.04 17.40
C LYS A 114 -17.15 -23.01 18.30
N SER A 115 -16.21 -22.50 19.09
CA SER A 115 -15.46 -23.30 20.06
C SER A 115 -16.35 -23.85 21.19
N GLU A 116 -17.36 -23.11 21.66
CA GLU A 116 -18.35 -23.62 22.62
C GLU A 116 -19.23 -24.72 22.00
N ARG A 117 -19.62 -24.61 20.72
CA ARG A 117 -20.36 -25.68 20.02
C ARG A 117 -19.52 -26.93 19.79
N GLU A 118 -18.27 -26.75 19.39
CA GLU A 118 -17.32 -27.86 19.17
C GLU A 118 -16.95 -28.55 20.49
N ALA A 119 -16.92 -27.83 21.62
CA ALA A 119 -16.74 -28.42 22.95
C ALA A 119 -17.99 -29.19 23.43
N ASN A 120 -19.19 -28.65 23.20
CA ASN A 120 -20.43 -29.32 23.60
C ASN A 120 -20.72 -30.57 22.76
N GLU A 121 -20.44 -30.53 21.45
CA GLU A 121 -20.59 -31.70 20.55
C GLU A 121 -19.58 -32.82 20.87
N HIS A 122 -18.50 -32.51 21.61
CA HIS A 122 -17.48 -33.47 22.02
C HIS A 122 -17.71 -34.05 23.43
N ASP A 123 -18.56 -33.41 24.26
CA ASP A 123 -19.04 -33.94 25.55
C ASP A 123 -20.30 -34.83 25.40
N ASP A 124 -20.98 -34.75 24.25
CA ASP A 124 -22.18 -35.54 23.91
C ASP A 124 -21.87 -36.90 23.21
N LEU A 125 -20.58 -37.26 23.06
CA LEU A 125 -20.04 -38.48 22.42
C LEU A 125 -19.34 -39.39 23.45
#